data_AF-A0A1V5XHI8-F1
#
_entry.id   AF-A0A1V5XHI8-F1
#
_cell.length_a   1.000
_cell.length_b   1.000
_cell.length_c   1.000
_cell.angle_alpha   90.00
_cell.angle_beta   90.00
_cell.angle_gamma   90.00
#
_symmetry.space_group_name_H-M   'P 1'
#
loop_
_entity.id
_entity.type
_entity.pdbx_description
1 polymer ?
#
loop_
_entity_poly.entity_id
_entity_poly.type
_entity_poly.pdbx_seq_one_letter_code
_entity_poly.pdbx_strand_id
1 'polypeptide(L)'
;MGIGQRYERKGQNQVTLGFNWRINPKWRFSIYQRYNLKSFTDDSNKFVKKGSLEQEYTISRDLHCWEVDLTLNNKRNDGSGIFVVFRLKAFPEAEFSFDQSYNKPRSGAQ
;
A
#
# COMPACT_ATOMS: atom_id res chain seq x y z
N MET A 1 12.86 -8.87 -6.87
CA MET A 1 12.14 -9.58 -5.79
C MET A 1 12.68 -9.12 -4.46
N GLY A 2 11.84 -9.08 -3.43
CA GLY A 2 12.26 -8.74 -2.07
C GLY A 2 11.60 -9.68 -1.07
N ILE A 3 12.36 -10.11 -0.07
CA ILE A 3 11.87 -10.80 1.10
C ILE A 3 12.34 -10.03 2.33
N GLY A 4 11.45 -9.86 3.30
CA GLY A 4 11.75 -9.19 4.55
C GLY A 4 11.14 -9.96 5.72
N GLN A 5 11.79 -9.92 6.86
CA GLN A 5 11.25 -10.44 8.11
C GLN A 5 11.40 -9.40 9.20
N ARG A 6 10.35 -9.23 10.01
CA ARG A 6 10.37 -8.40 11.22
C ARG A 6 9.89 -9.23 12.39
N TYR A 7 10.73 -9.34 13.41
CA TYR A 7 10.39 -10.02 14.65
C TYR A 7 10.42 -9.06 15.83
N GLU A 8 9.42 -9.20 16.69
CA GLU A 8 9.33 -8.49 17.96
C GLU A 8 8.94 -9.48 19.06
N ARG A 9 9.69 -9.50 20.16
CA ARG A 9 9.58 -10.51 21.21
C ARG A 9 8.16 -10.63 21.77
N LYS A 10 7.56 -9.51 22.18
CA LYS A 10 6.20 -9.43 22.75
C LYS A 10 5.13 -8.97 21.75
N GLY A 11 5.50 -8.79 20.48
CA GLY A 11 4.62 -8.21 19.46
C GLY A 11 4.54 -9.09 18.23
N GLN A 12 4.88 -8.53 17.07
CA GLN A 12 4.60 -9.12 15.76
C GLN A 12 5.71 -10.10 15.32
N ASN A 13 5.38 -11.04 14.44
CA ASN A 13 6.40 -11.80 13.69
C ASN A 13 5.95 -11.87 12.23
N GLN A 14 6.46 -10.95 11.42
CA GLN A 14 5.98 -10.72 10.07
C GLN A 14 7.00 -11.15 9.03
N VAL A 15 6.49 -11.72 7.95
CA VAL A 15 7.23 -11.97 6.71
C VAL A 15 6.58 -11.17 5.60
N THR A 16 7.39 -10.45 4.85
CA THR A 16 6.98 -9.64 3.71
C THR A 16 7.60 -10.19 2.44
N LEU A 17 6.80 -10.32 1.40
CA LEU A 17 7.21 -10.75 0.07
C LEU A 17 6.83 -9.67 -0.94
N GLY A 18 7.78 -9.27 -1.77
CA GLY A 18 7.61 -8.34 -2.86
C GLY A 18 8.05 -8.97 -4.18
N PHE A 19 7.16 -9.02 -5.15
CA PHE A 19 7.44 -9.47 -6.50
C PHE A 19 7.10 -8.36 -7.49
N ASN A 20 7.97 -8.14 -8.46
CA ASN A 20 7.79 -7.16 -9.52
C ASN A 20 8.23 -7.81 -10.82
N TRP A 21 7.37 -7.75 -11.83
CA TRP A 21 7.57 -8.39 -13.11
C TRP A 21 7.15 -7.49 -14.25
N ARG A 22 8.02 -7.35 -15.25
CA ARG A 22 7.70 -6.66 -16.49
C ARG A 22 7.19 -7.69 -17.49
N ILE A 23 5.90 -7.63 -17.82
CA ILE A 23 5.28 -8.56 -18.78
C ILE A 23 5.74 -8.22 -20.20
N ASN A 24 5.73 -6.93 -20.54
CA ASN A 24 6.21 -6.41 -21.82
C ASN A 24 6.62 -4.93 -21.65
N PRO A 25 7.08 -4.22 -22.69
CA PRO A 25 7.50 -2.83 -22.54
C PRO A 25 6.44 -1.89 -21.94
N LYS A 26 5.16 -2.25 -22.11
CA LYS A 26 3.96 -1.46 -21.85
C LYS A 26 3.23 -1.83 -20.55
N TRP A 27 3.51 -3.00 -19.97
CA TRP A 27 2.81 -3.56 -18.83
C TRP A 27 3.76 -4.12 -17.78
N ARG A 28 3.53 -3.74 -16.53
CA ARG A 28 4.21 -4.28 -15.34
C ARG A 28 3.16 -4.82 -14.37
N PHE A 29 3.53 -5.85 -13.66
CA PHE A 29 2.73 -6.46 -12.61
C PHE A 29 3.55 -6.56 -11.33
N SER A 30 2.93 -6.24 -10.21
CA SER A 30 3.56 -6.26 -8.90
C SER A 30 2.65 -6.95 -7.89
N ILE A 31 3.27 -7.72 -7.00
CA ILE A 31 2.62 -8.35 -5.87
C ILE A 31 3.35 -7.92 -4.61
N TYR A 32 2.59 -7.54 -3.59
CA TYR A 32 3.06 -7.40 -2.23
C TYR A 32 2.21 -8.26 -1.29
N GLN A 33 2.85 -9.02 -0.43
CA GLN A 33 2.20 -9.88 0.56
C GLN A 33 2.88 -9.68 1.90
N ARG A 34 2.09 -9.51 2.95
CA ARG A 34 2.57 -9.50 4.33
C ARG A 34 1.81 -10.54 5.14
N TYR A 35 2.56 -11.42 5.78
CA TYR A 35 2.04 -12.52 6.58
C TYR A 35 2.55 -12.42 8.01
N ASN A 36 1.69 -12.72 8.98
CA ASN A 36 2.03 -12.78 10.40
C ASN A 36 2.08 -14.23 10.86
N LEU A 37 3.25 -14.66 11.33
CA LEU A 37 3.56 -16.04 11.69
C LEU A 37 3.04 -16.44 13.07
N LYS A 38 2.76 -15.47 13.96
CA LYS A 38 2.25 -15.75 15.32
C LYS A 38 1.07 -14.85 15.66
N SER A 39 0.10 -15.37 16.40
CA SER A 39 -0.95 -14.50 16.95
C SER A 39 -0.38 -13.65 18.08
N PHE A 40 -0.81 -12.40 18.18
CA PHE A 40 -0.41 -11.49 19.25
C PHE A 40 -1.56 -10.52 19.57
N THR A 41 -1.56 -9.94 20.77
CA THR A 41 -2.43 -8.82 21.11
C THR A 41 -1.62 -7.54 20.92
N ASP A 42 -2.13 -6.64 20.08
CA ASP A 42 -1.49 -5.35 19.81
C ASP A 42 -1.64 -4.39 21.00
N ASP A 43 -0.88 -3.30 21.04
CA ASP A 43 -0.92 -2.30 22.13
C ASP A 43 -2.31 -1.67 22.30
N SER A 44 -3.13 -1.68 21.23
CA SER A 44 -4.54 -1.27 21.24
C SER A 44 -5.49 -2.35 21.81
N ASN A 45 -4.97 -3.38 22.49
CA ASN A 45 -5.69 -4.54 23.01
C ASN A 45 -6.46 -5.35 21.94
N LYS A 46 -6.09 -5.21 20.67
CA LYS A 46 -6.71 -5.93 19.54
C LYS A 46 -5.97 -7.24 19.30
N PHE A 47 -6.69 -8.35 19.32
CA PHE A 47 -6.11 -9.65 18.99
C PHE A 47 -5.89 -9.78 17.48
N VAL A 48 -4.63 -9.90 17.07
CA VAL A 48 -4.22 -10.16 15.69
C VAL A 48 -3.88 -11.64 15.55
N LYS A 49 -4.72 -12.37 14.82
CA LYS A 49 -4.50 -13.79 14.54
C LYS A 49 -3.34 -13.97 13.55
N LYS A 50 -2.59 -15.07 13.68
CA LYS A 50 -1.68 -15.55 12.62
C LYS A 50 -2.40 -15.63 11.27
N GLY A 51 -1.70 -15.37 10.17
CA GLY A 51 -2.28 -15.34 8.83
C GLY A 51 -1.80 -14.19 7.96
N SER A 52 -2.40 -14.08 6.78
CA SER A 52 -2.20 -12.93 5.90
C SER A 52 -2.67 -11.65 6.59
N LEU A 53 -1.85 -10.62 6.56
CA LEU A 53 -2.18 -9.29 7.04
C LEU A 53 -2.55 -8.36 5.88
N GLU A 54 -1.81 -8.46 4.78
CA GLU A 54 -2.00 -7.58 3.63
C GLU A 54 -1.64 -8.31 2.33
N GLN A 55 -2.47 -8.12 1.32
CA GLN A 55 -2.29 -8.64 -0.02
C GLN A 55 -2.54 -7.50 -0.99
N GLU A 56 -1.57 -7.24 -1.85
CA GLU A 56 -1.63 -6.19 -2.84
C GLU A 56 -1.22 -6.73 -4.21
N TYR A 57 -2.02 -6.38 -5.20
CA TYR A 57 -1.81 -6.73 -6.60
C TYR A 57 -1.93 -5.45 -7.42
N THR A 58 -0.86 -5.10 -8.12
CA THR A 58 -0.82 -3.91 -8.96
C THR A 58 -0.55 -4.30 -10.39
N ILE A 59 -1.36 -3.79 -11.31
CA ILE A 59 -1.05 -3.80 -12.74
C ILE A 59 -0.81 -2.37 -13.20
N SER A 60 0.35 -2.13 -13.79
CA SER A 60 0.80 -0.84 -14.28
C SER A 60 0.79 -0.81 -15.81
N ARG A 61 0.23 0.24 -16.40
CA ARG A 61 0.21 0.48 -17.85
C ARG A 61 0.97 1.76 -18.21
N ASP A 62 1.88 1.64 -19.17
CA ASP A 62 2.63 2.75 -19.75
C ASP A 62 1.93 3.41 -20.96
N LEU A 63 1.32 4.57 -20.76
CA LEU A 63 0.64 5.36 -21.80
C LEU A 63 1.56 6.46 -22.39
N HIS A 64 2.85 6.17 -22.54
CA HIS A 64 3.89 7.07 -23.07
C HIS A 64 4.23 8.24 -22.14
N CYS A 65 3.32 9.21 -21.98
CA CYS A 65 3.51 10.35 -21.08
C CYS A 65 2.93 10.11 -19.68
N TRP A 66 2.09 9.08 -19.54
CA TRP A 66 1.42 8.73 -18.29
C TRP A 66 1.73 7.28 -17.92
N GLU A 67 1.77 6.99 -16.63
CA GLU A 67 1.70 5.65 -16.07
C GLU A 67 0.41 5.55 -15.27
N VAL A 68 -0.33 4.46 -15.46
CA VAL A 68 -1.56 4.19 -14.72
C VAL A 68 -1.36 2.92 -13.92
N ASP A 69 -1.54 3.00 -12.61
CA ASP A 69 -1.51 1.86 -11.70
C ASP A 69 -2.94 1.55 -11.25
N LEU A 70 -3.40 0.34 -11.50
CA LEU A 70 -4.59 -0.23 -10.86
C LEU A 70 -4.13 -1.19 -9.77
N THR A 71 -4.50 -0.92 -8.53
CA THR A 71 -4.09 -1.72 -7.36
C THR A 71 -5.31 -2.24 -6.62
N LEU A 72 -5.34 -3.56 -6.40
CA LEU A 72 -6.24 -4.21 -5.47
C LEU A 72 -5.47 -4.44 -4.17
N ASN A 73 -5.93 -3.85 -3.07
CA ASN A 73 -5.33 -4.01 -1.75
C ASN A 73 -6.36 -4.63 -0.81
N ASN A 74 -5.99 -5.69 -0.11
CA ASN A 74 -6.80 -6.32 0.92
C ASN A 74 -6.01 -6.36 2.22
N LYS A 75 -6.50 -5.66 3.23
CA LYS A 75 -5.97 -5.66 4.59
C LYS A 75 -6.95 -6.37 5.49
N ARG A 76 -6.46 -7.37 6.23
CA ARG A 76 -7.30 -8.20 7.09
C ARG A 76 -8.13 -7.40 8.10
N ASN A 77 -7.59 -6.31 8.62
CA ASN A 77 -8.20 -5.51 9.67
C ASN A 77 -8.88 -4.22 9.19
N ASP A 78 -8.59 -3.80 7.95
CA ASP A 78 -8.98 -2.48 7.43
C ASP A 78 -9.86 -2.58 6.16
N GLY A 79 -10.12 -3.80 5.69
CA GLY A 79 -10.97 -4.08 4.53
C GLY A 79 -10.21 -4.14 3.20
N SER A 80 -10.96 -4.02 2.10
CA SER A 80 -10.41 -4.04 0.74
C SER A 80 -10.54 -2.67 0.09
N GLY A 81 -9.56 -2.31 -0.73
CA GLY A 81 -9.55 -1.09 -1.53
C GLY A 81 -9.13 -1.35 -2.98
N ILE A 82 -9.66 -0.52 -3.86
CA ILE A 82 -9.22 -0.42 -5.25
C ILE A 82 -8.65 0.98 -5.43
N PHE A 83 -7.39 1.07 -5.85
CA PHE A 83 -6.72 2.34 -6.11
C PHE A 83 -6.43 2.45 -7.60
N VAL A 84 -6.76 3.61 -8.17
CA VAL A 84 -6.38 3.98 -9.53
C VAL A 84 -5.49 5.20 -9.42
N VAL A 85 -4.21 5.05 -9.76
CA VAL A 85 -3.22 6.12 -9.66
C VAL A 85 -2.75 6.50 -11.04
N PHE A 86 -2.86 7.78 -11.37
CA PHE A 86 -2.33 8.36 -12.59
C PHE A 86 -1.05 9.12 -12.27
N ARG A 87 0.05 8.78 -12.95
CA ARG A 87 1.36 9.39 -12.75
C ARG A 87 1.83 9.99 -14.07
N LEU A 88 2.02 11.30 -14.11
CA LEU A 88 2.62 11.98 -15.26
C LEU A 88 4.14 11.75 -15.25
N LYS A 89 4.70 11.38 -16.40
CA LYS A 89 6.15 11.17 -16.57
C LYS A 89 6.89 12.43 -17.01
N ALA A 90 6.17 13.37 -17.59
CA ALA A 90 6.70 14.66 -17.98
C ALA A 90 6.72 15.58 -16.76
N PHE A 91 7.86 16.26 -16.56
CA PHE A 91 8.14 17.26 -15.51
C PHE A 91 8.42 16.73 -14.09
N PRO A 92 9.54 16.02 -13.85
CA PRO A 92 10.03 15.79 -12.49
C PRO A 92 10.37 17.09 -11.72
N GLU A 93 10.58 18.21 -12.42
CA GLU A 93 10.87 19.53 -11.83
C GLU A 93 9.61 20.40 -11.61
N ALA A 94 8.44 20.02 -12.15
CA ALA A 94 7.19 20.72 -11.87
C ALA A 94 6.51 20.06 -10.67
N GLU A 95 6.96 20.43 -9.47
CA GLU A 95 6.24 20.10 -8.24
C GLU A 95 4.88 20.82 -8.26
N PHE A 96 3.81 20.11 -8.66
CA PHE A 96 2.47 20.58 -8.41
C PHE A 96 2.17 20.42 -6.92
N SER A 97 2.44 21.44 -6.12
CA SER A 97 1.96 21.55 -4.75
C SER A 97 0.45 21.78 -4.77
N PHE A 98 -0.35 20.73 -4.54
CA PHE A 98 -1.73 20.92 -4.11
C PHE A 98 -1.69 21.26 -2.62
N ASP A 99 -1.79 22.54 -2.27
CA ASP A 99 -2.03 22.97 -0.90
C ASP A 99 -3.37 22.39 -0.43
N GLN A 100 -3.33 21.30 0.33
CA GLN A 100 -4.47 20.84 1.12
C GLN A 100 -4.60 21.73 2.36
N SER A 101 -5.18 22.92 2.20
CA SER A 101 -5.62 23.70 3.35
C SER A 101 -6.88 23.08 3.94
N TYR A 102 -6.73 22.06 4.80
CA TYR A 102 -7.84 21.58 5.63
C TYR A 102 -8.09 22.58 6.77
N ASN A 103 -9.05 23.47 6.59
CA ASN A 103 -9.57 24.30 7.68
C ASN A 103 -10.47 23.43 8.56
N LYS A 104 -9.92 22.89 9.66
CA LYS A 104 -10.72 22.23 10.69
C LYS A 104 -11.80 23.21 11.18
N PRO A 105 -13.10 22.87 11.13
CA PRO A 105 -14.13 23.72 11.72
C PRO A 105 -13.83 23.88 13.22
N ARG A 106 -13.73 25.13 13.68
CA ARG A 106 -13.67 25.41 15.12
C ARG A 106 -15.06 25.16 15.69
N SER A 107 -15.14 24.33 16.73
CA SER A 107 -16.39 24.12 17.47
C SER A 107 -16.86 25.47 18.02
N GLY A 108 -18.09 25.87 17.67
CA GLY A 108 -18.71 27.11 18.15
C GLY A 108 -18.76 28.29 17.17
N ALA A 109 -18.46 28.11 15.87
CA ALA A 109 -18.79 29.13 14.88
C ALA A 109 -20.29 29.09 14.57
N GLN A 110 -21.03 30.06 15.13
CA GLN A 110 -22.37 30.46 14.71
C GLN A 110 -22.35 31.95 14.38
#